data_AF-A0A7S3B6X3-F1
#
_entry.id   AF-A0A7S3B6X3-F1
#
_cell.length_a   1.000
_cell.length_b   1.000
_cell.length_c   1.000
_cell.angle_alpha   90.00
_cell.angle_beta   90.00
_cell.angle_gamma   90.00
#
_symmetry.space_group_name_H-M   'P 1'
#
loop_
_entity.id
_entity.type
_entity.pdbx_description
1 polymer ?
#
loop_
_entity_poly.entity_id
_entity_poly.type
_entity_poly.pdbx_seq_one_letter_code
_entity_poly.pdbx_strand_id
1 'polypeptide(L)'
;VKLTPQKTFLLEAWASNGSSVHTSHTVVQSQHVAVANSWYHIAGVSDGTSLRLIVNGQMEGETAFLGALRVPPRQEDGDVTFGCGMFDCVITDPCSCLISEARISDTALGPEELLWREVRPDELRRQLGSSPPSSAPPIPIDRPA
;
A
#
# COMPACT_ATOMS: atom_id res chain seq x y z
N VAL A 1 4.72 -4.58 2.16
CA VAL A 1 5.34 -3.74 3.21
C VAL A 1 4.85 -4.22 4.57
N LYS A 2 5.74 -4.34 5.56
CA LYS A 2 5.39 -4.75 6.93
C LYS A 2 5.93 -3.77 7.97
N LEU A 3 5.43 -3.84 9.20
CA LEU A 3 5.97 -3.12 10.35
C LEU A 3 7.00 -3.98 11.07
N THR A 4 8.16 -3.41 11.39
CA THR A 4 9.20 -4.07 12.19
C THR A 4 8.90 -3.96 13.69
N PRO A 5 9.59 -4.75 14.55
CA PRO A 5 9.54 -4.54 16.00
C PRO A 5 9.98 -3.14 16.43
N GLN A 6 10.82 -2.47 15.63
CA GLN A 6 11.27 -1.09 15.82
C GLN A 6 10.25 -0.06 15.31
N LYS A 7 9.07 -0.51 14.87
CA LYS A 7 7.97 0.31 14.34
C LYS A 7 8.33 1.05 13.06
N THR A 8 9.34 0.62 12.31
CA THR A 8 9.62 1.15 10.97
C THR A 8 8.86 0.36 9.91
N PHE A 9 8.59 0.99 8.77
CA PHE A 9 8.07 0.30 7.60
C PHE A 9 9.22 -0.39 6.88
N LEU A 10 9.01 -1.65 6.49
CA LEU A 10 9.96 -2.46 5.76
C LEU A 10 9.32 -2.93 4.45
N LEU A 11 9.91 -2.50 3.34
CA LEU A 11 9.64 -3.01 2.00
C LEU A 11 10.67 -4.09 1.69
N GLU A 12 10.19 -5.27 1.34
CA GLU A 12 11.02 -6.42 0.93
C GLU A 12 10.68 -6.78 -0.51
N ALA A 13 11.70 -7.16 -1.26
CA ALA A 13 11.56 -7.58 -2.65
C ALA A 13 12.57 -8.67 -2.99
N TRP A 14 12.14 -9.59 -3.84
CA TRP A 14 13.02 -10.58 -4.47
C TRP A 14 13.15 -10.27 -5.94
N ALA A 15 14.38 -10.14 -6.43
CA ALA A 15 14.66 -10.03 -7.85
C ALA A 15 14.89 -11.42 -8.45
N SER A 16 14.40 -11.63 -9.67
CA SER A 16 14.80 -12.78 -10.49
C SER A 16 15.86 -12.35 -11.51
N ASN A 17 16.95 -13.12 -11.59
CA ASN A 17 17.97 -12.97 -12.64
C ASN A 17 17.69 -13.93 -13.82
N GLY A 18 16.42 -14.23 -14.09
CA GLY A 18 16.02 -15.25 -15.08
C GLY A 18 16.14 -16.71 -14.60
N SER A 19 16.55 -16.95 -13.34
CA SER A 19 16.53 -18.26 -12.68
C SER A 19 15.40 -18.32 -11.65
N SER A 20 14.69 -19.45 -11.58
CA SER A 20 13.66 -19.71 -10.56
C SER A 20 14.21 -20.00 -9.16
N VAL A 21 15.52 -20.13 -9.00
CA VAL A 21 16.15 -20.60 -7.74
C VAL A 21 17.15 -19.59 -7.16
N HIS A 22 17.75 -18.74 -8.00
CA HIS A 22 18.65 -17.67 -7.54
C HIS A 22 17.94 -16.33 -7.55
N THR A 23 17.44 -15.95 -6.38
CA THR A 23 16.76 -14.67 -6.17
C THR A 23 17.57 -13.77 -5.27
N SER A 24 17.82 -12.53 -5.68
CA SER A 24 18.43 -11.53 -4.81
C SER A 24 17.36 -10.98 -3.88
N HIS A 25 17.59 -11.03 -2.57
CA HIS A 25 16.69 -10.42 -1.58
C HIS A 25 17.17 -9.01 -1.25
N THR A 26 16.26 -8.04 -1.33
CA THR A 26 16.55 -6.63 -1.11
C THR A 26 15.51 -6.02 -0.19
N VAL A 27 15.97 -5.17 0.73
CA VAL A 27 15.11 -4.52 1.71
C VAL A 27 15.33 -3.02 1.71
N VAL A 28 14.26 -2.28 1.94
CA VAL A 28 14.27 -0.83 2.16
C VAL A 28 13.47 -0.54 3.41
N GLN A 29 14.10 0.10 4.38
CA GLN A 29 13.46 0.48 5.64
C GLN A 29 13.18 1.98 5.65
N SER A 30 12.07 2.39 6.27
CA SER A 30 11.80 3.81 6.49
C SER A 30 12.78 4.43 7.47
N GLN A 31 13.07 5.72 7.28
CA GLN A 31 13.88 6.51 8.21
C GLN A 31 13.09 6.83 9.48
N HIS A 32 11.79 7.06 9.33
CA HIS A 32 10.90 7.39 10.43
C HIS A 32 10.12 6.18 10.94
N VAL A 33 9.83 6.20 12.24
CA VAL A 33 8.97 5.21 12.91
C VAL A 33 7.50 5.56 12.70
N ALA A 34 6.69 4.53 12.48
CA ALA A 34 5.24 4.60 12.48
C ALA A 34 4.70 4.82 13.90
N VAL A 35 3.63 5.58 13.97
CA VAL A 35 2.85 5.88 15.17
C VAL A 35 1.59 5.02 15.11
N ALA A 36 1.27 4.35 16.22
CA ALA A 36 0.07 3.55 16.32
C ALA A 36 -1.20 4.38 16.07
N ASN A 37 -2.25 3.74 15.56
CA ASN A 37 -3.56 4.36 15.31
C ASN A 37 -3.51 5.59 14.38
N SER A 38 -2.52 5.65 13.48
CA SER A 38 -2.38 6.70 12.48
C SER A 38 -2.55 6.14 11.07
N TRP A 39 -3.18 6.92 10.19
CA TRP A 39 -3.29 6.57 8.78
C TRP A 39 -2.01 6.91 8.04
N TYR A 40 -1.58 6.00 7.17
CA TYR A 40 -0.41 6.16 6.32
C TYR A 40 -0.78 5.84 4.88
N HIS A 41 -0.28 6.65 3.95
CA HIS A 41 -0.20 6.25 2.55
C HIS A 41 1.20 5.70 2.29
N ILE A 42 1.30 4.46 1.85
CA ILE A 42 2.58 3.76 1.68
C ILE A 42 2.66 3.23 0.27
N ALA A 43 3.78 3.48 -0.40
CA ALA A 43 4.06 2.95 -1.72
C ALA A 43 5.46 2.33 -1.77
N GLY A 44 5.55 1.16 -2.38
CA GLY A 44 6.82 0.58 -2.85
C GLY A 44 6.89 0.72 -4.36
N VAL A 45 7.99 1.24 -4.88
CA VAL A 45 8.19 1.46 -6.31
C VAL A 45 9.48 0.80 -6.74
N SER A 46 9.44 0.02 -7.83
CA SER A 46 10.64 -0.49 -8.49
C SER A 46 10.61 -0.16 -9.98
N ASP A 47 11.73 0.34 -10.49
CA ASP A 47 11.95 0.64 -11.91
C ASP A 47 12.93 -0.35 -12.59
N GLY A 48 13.25 -1.46 -11.90
CA GLY A 48 14.22 -2.46 -12.37
C GLY A 48 15.69 -2.10 -12.13
N THR A 49 15.98 -0.91 -11.59
CA THR A 49 17.31 -0.48 -11.16
C THR A 49 17.35 0.00 -9.71
N SER A 50 16.23 0.51 -9.20
CA SER A 50 16.04 0.95 -7.83
C SER A 50 14.80 0.31 -7.20
N LEU A 51 14.81 0.22 -5.87
CA LEU A 51 13.66 -0.06 -5.03
C LEU A 51 13.49 1.10 -4.05
N ARG A 52 12.30 1.71 -4.04
CA ARG A 52 11.99 2.93 -3.30
C ARG A 52 10.81 2.71 -2.36
N LEU A 53 10.93 3.21 -1.13
CA LEU A 53 9.86 3.24 -0.14
C LEU A 53 9.44 4.69 0.08
N ILE A 54 8.15 4.95 -0.15
CA ILE A 54 7.54 6.28 -0.03
C ILE A 54 6.44 6.20 1.02
N VAL A 55 6.46 7.11 1.98
CA VAL A 55 5.46 7.21 3.05
C VAL A 55 4.93 8.63 3.09
N ASN A 56 3.61 8.78 3.01
CA ASN A 56 2.93 10.07 2.96
C ASN A 56 3.55 11.01 1.91
N GLY A 57 3.79 10.48 0.70
CA GLY A 57 4.37 11.22 -0.42
C GLY A 57 5.84 11.61 -0.27
N GLN A 58 6.51 11.28 0.84
CA GLN A 58 7.93 11.53 1.05
C GLN A 58 8.75 10.26 0.86
N MET A 59 9.92 10.39 0.23
CA MET A 59 10.84 9.26 0.05
C MET A 59 11.53 8.96 1.40
N GLU A 60 11.26 7.78 1.93
CA GLU A 60 11.78 7.32 3.22
C GLU A 60 12.99 6.40 3.06
N GLY A 61 13.16 5.78 1.89
CA GLY A 61 14.34 4.96 1.62
C GLY A 61 14.44 4.58 0.15
N GLU A 62 15.66 4.31 -0.28
CA GLU A 62 16.00 3.88 -1.62
C GLU A 62 17.23 2.97 -1.57
N THR A 63 17.25 1.94 -2.40
CA THR A 63 18.42 1.08 -2.59
C THR A 63 18.50 0.58 -4.03
N ALA A 64 19.70 0.20 -4.46
CA ALA A 64 19.89 -0.44 -5.75
C ALA A 64 19.15 -1.78 -5.80
N PHE A 65 18.43 -2.01 -6.89
CA PHE A 65 17.67 -3.24 -7.12
C PHE A 65 17.93 -3.69 -8.54
N LEU A 66 18.67 -4.79 -8.69
CA LEU A 66 19.08 -5.30 -9.99
C LEU A 66 18.24 -6.51 -10.38
N GLY A 67 17.57 -6.42 -11.53
CA GLY A 67 16.77 -7.50 -12.10
C GLY A 67 15.26 -7.22 -12.06
N ALA A 68 14.49 -8.17 -12.59
CA ALA A 68 13.05 -8.06 -12.60
C ALA A 68 12.47 -8.46 -11.25
N LEU A 69 11.52 -7.66 -10.73
CA LEU A 69 10.78 -8.00 -9.51
C LEU A 69 10.08 -9.35 -9.69
N ARG A 70 10.18 -10.22 -8.69
CA ARG A 70 9.34 -11.42 -8.64
C ARG A 70 7.95 -11.00 -8.19
N VAL A 71 6.99 -11.15 -9.09
CA VAL A 71 5.60 -10.73 -8.88
C VAL A 71 4.71 -11.98 -8.80
N PRO A 72 3.97 -12.19 -7.70
CA PRO A 72 2.94 -13.23 -7.62
C PRO A 72 1.72 -12.90 -8.53
N PRO A 73 0.88 -13.88 -8.88
CA PRO A 73 0.87 -15.25 -8.36
C PRO A 73 1.89 -16.17 -9.05
N ARG A 74 2.56 -17.03 -8.27
CA ARG A 74 3.52 -18.04 -8.76
C ARG A 74 3.43 -19.33 -7.94
N GLN A 75 3.67 -20.48 -8.55
CA GLN A 75 3.57 -21.77 -7.86
C GLN A 75 4.48 -21.84 -6.62
N GLU A 76 5.67 -21.25 -6.70
CA GLU A 76 6.60 -21.22 -5.57
C GLU A 76 6.39 -20.06 -4.59
N ASP A 77 5.66 -19.00 -4.96
CA ASP A 77 5.52 -17.78 -4.13
C ASP A 77 4.09 -17.57 -3.57
N GLY A 78 3.09 -18.30 -4.09
CA GLY A 78 1.68 -18.16 -3.71
C GLY A 78 0.95 -17.02 -4.42
N ASP A 79 -0.16 -16.57 -3.82
CA ASP A 79 -1.02 -15.50 -4.33
C ASP A 79 -0.65 -14.10 -3.78
N VAL A 80 -1.21 -13.05 -4.39
CA VAL A 80 -1.13 -11.67 -3.87
C VAL A 80 -1.98 -11.56 -2.61
N THR A 81 -1.39 -11.11 -1.50
CA THR A 81 -2.09 -10.91 -0.23
C THR A 81 -2.08 -9.44 0.22
N PHE A 82 -3.16 -9.05 0.90
CA PHE A 82 -3.25 -7.77 1.61
C PHE A 82 -3.58 -8.02 3.07
N GLY A 83 -2.85 -7.35 3.96
CA GLY A 83 -3.03 -7.49 5.40
C GLY A 83 -2.46 -8.77 6.01
N CYS A 84 -1.70 -9.55 5.24
CA CYS A 84 -0.93 -10.70 5.71
C CYS A 84 0.24 -10.98 4.76
N GLY A 85 1.24 -11.72 5.24
CA GLY A 85 2.30 -12.31 4.43
C GLY A 85 1.86 -13.59 3.73
N MET A 86 2.69 -14.02 2.78
CA MET A 86 2.60 -15.31 2.07
C MET A 86 4.01 -15.92 2.04
N PHE A 87 4.15 -17.16 2.50
CA PHE A 87 5.41 -17.91 2.47
C PHE A 87 5.12 -19.38 2.19
N ASP A 88 5.80 -19.98 1.22
CA ASP A 88 5.58 -21.37 0.77
C ASP A 88 4.10 -21.70 0.52
N CYS A 89 3.39 -20.76 -0.12
CA CYS A 89 1.94 -20.86 -0.39
C CYS A 89 1.05 -20.94 0.87
N VAL A 90 1.55 -20.49 2.02
CA VAL A 90 0.80 -20.39 3.28
C VAL A 90 0.72 -18.93 3.72
N ILE A 91 -0.46 -18.51 4.17
CA ILE A 91 -0.67 -17.17 4.74
C ILE A 91 0.05 -17.07 6.09
N THR A 92 0.85 -16.02 6.28
CA THR A 92 1.61 -15.73 7.51
C THR A 92 1.40 -14.29 7.96
N ASP A 93 1.95 -13.91 9.12
CA ASP A 93 2.11 -12.52 9.55
C ASP A 93 0.86 -11.62 9.38
N PRO A 94 -0.29 -12.01 9.95
CA PRO A 94 -1.50 -11.21 9.83
C PRO A 94 -1.30 -9.84 10.47
N CYS A 95 -1.77 -8.80 9.80
CA CYS A 95 -1.74 -7.44 10.32
C CYS A 95 -2.93 -7.21 11.26
N SER A 96 -2.71 -6.36 12.26
CA SER A 96 -3.78 -5.82 13.11
C SER A 96 -4.15 -4.38 12.71
N CYS A 97 -4.09 -4.06 11.40
CA CYS A 97 -4.36 -2.73 10.89
C CYS A 97 -5.63 -2.68 10.03
N LEU A 98 -6.07 -1.45 9.74
CA LEU A 98 -7.11 -1.20 8.75
C LEU A 98 -6.47 -0.87 7.41
N ILE A 99 -7.03 -1.40 6.33
CA ILE A 99 -6.65 -1.07 4.96
C ILE A 99 -7.87 -0.46 4.29
N SER A 100 -7.77 0.81 3.89
CA SER A 100 -8.85 1.48 3.16
C SER A 100 -8.79 1.17 1.67
N GLU A 101 -7.59 1.10 1.10
CA GLU A 101 -7.38 0.96 -0.32
C GLU A 101 -6.04 0.27 -0.60
N ALA A 102 -6.00 -0.53 -1.66
CA ALA A 102 -4.78 -1.14 -2.17
C ALA A 102 -4.78 -1.10 -3.71
N ARG A 103 -3.63 -0.79 -4.30
CA ARG A 103 -3.41 -0.76 -5.75
C ARG A 103 -2.09 -1.41 -6.10
N ILE A 104 -2.03 -2.01 -7.28
CA ILE A 104 -0.82 -2.54 -7.90
C ILE A 104 -0.79 -1.99 -9.32
N SER A 105 0.38 -1.52 -9.74
CA SER A 105 0.66 -1.06 -11.11
C SER A 105 1.79 -1.89 -11.69
N ASP A 106 1.76 -2.09 -13.00
CA ASP A 106 2.86 -2.69 -13.78
C ASP A 106 3.94 -1.66 -14.18
N THR A 107 3.72 -0.40 -13.83
CA THR A 107 4.59 0.72 -14.18
C THR A 107 5.12 1.40 -12.93
N ALA A 108 6.38 1.83 -12.96
CA ALA A 108 6.97 2.63 -11.90
C ALA A 108 6.36 4.05 -11.92
N LEU A 109 5.46 4.32 -10.98
CA LEU A 109 4.79 5.61 -10.85
C LEU A 109 5.66 6.64 -10.12
N GLY A 110 5.57 7.89 -10.55
CA GLY A 110 6.17 9.02 -9.85
C GLY A 110 5.48 9.33 -8.52
N PRO A 111 6.16 9.98 -7.55
CA PRO A 111 5.55 10.41 -6.28
C PRO A 111 4.25 11.21 -6.43
N GLU A 112 4.12 11.96 -7.51
CA GLU A 112 2.95 12.76 -7.85
C GLU A 112 1.76 11.95 -8.39
N GLU A 113 2.01 10.75 -8.94
CA GLU A 113 0.99 9.84 -9.46
C GLU A 113 0.51 8.87 -8.37
N LEU A 114 1.33 8.65 -7.36
CA LEU A 114 0.91 8.03 -6.11
C LEU A 114 -0.06 9.01 -5.45
N LEU A 115 -1.37 8.71 -5.51
CA LEU A 115 -2.53 9.54 -5.16
C LEU A 115 -2.58 10.06 -3.70
N TRP A 116 -1.44 10.17 -3.03
CA TRP A 116 -1.30 10.85 -1.76
C TRP A 116 -1.55 12.34 -1.92
N ARG A 117 -2.54 12.81 -1.17
CA ARG A 117 -2.74 14.24 -0.93
C ARG A 117 -2.94 14.44 0.55
N GLU A 118 -2.17 15.32 1.16
CA GLU A 118 -2.47 15.80 2.50
C GLU A 118 -3.82 16.53 2.45
N VAL A 119 -4.90 15.86 2.86
CA VAL A 119 -6.19 16.51 2.96
C VAL A 119 -6.16 17.35 4.22
N ARG A 120 -6.01 18.67 4.09
CA ARG A 120 -6.15 19.56 5.24
C ARG A 120 -7.58 19.43 5.79
N PRO A 121 -7.77 19.39 7.12
CA PRO A 121 -9.10 19.28 7.74
C PRO A 121 -10.11 20.33 7.22
N ASP A 122 -9.64 21.53 6.89
CA ASP A 122 -10.46 22.63 6.36
C ASP A 122 -10.93 22.39 4.92
N GLU A 123 -10.16 21.62 4.14
CA GLU A 123 -10.51 21.26 2.77
C GLU A 123 -11.55 20.15 2.74
N LEU A 124 -11.42 19.16 3.65
CA LEU A 124 -12.44 18.14 3.88
C LEU A 124 -13.78 18.77 4.32
N ARG A 125 -13.74 19.77 5.22
CA ARG A 125 -14.93 20.51 5.66
C ARG A 125 -15.59 21.32 4.55
N ARG A 126 -14.82 21.87 3.60
CA ARG A 126 -15.36 22.55 2.42
C ARG A 126 -15.99 21.58 1.43
N GLN A 127 -15.38 20.42 1.22
CA GLN A 127 -15.90 19.37 0.33
C GLN A 127 -17.15 18.68 0.90
N LEU A 128 -17.23 18.50 2.22
CA LEU A 128 -18.43 17.99 2.92
C LEU A 128 -19.46 19.09 3.22
N GLY A 129 -19.10 20.36 3.03
CA GLY A 129 -19.94 21.54 3.32
C GLY A 129 -20.93 21.91 2.21
N SER A 130 -20.83 21.31 1.01
CA SER A 130 -21.87 21.39 0.00
C SER A 130 -22.79 20.17 0.11
N SER A 131 -23.81 20.27 0.95
CA SER A 131 -24.94 19.32 0.92
C SER A 131 -25.52 19.26 -0.51
N PRO A 132 -25.97 18.08 -1.01
CA PRO A 132 -26.70 18.04 -2.28
C PRO A 132 -28.02 18.85 -2.15
N PRO A 133 -28.55 19.44 -3.23
CA PRO A 133 -29.83 20.13 -3.16
C PRO A 133 -30.91 19.15 -2.68
N SER A 134 -31.56 19.50 -1.57
CA SER A 134 -32.68 18.78 -1.00
C SER A 134 -33.86 18.79 -1.97
N SER A 135 -34.09 17.69 -2.69
CA SER A 135 -35.33 17.48 -3.42
C SER A 135 -35.72 15.99 -3.55
N ALA A 136 -35.42 15.18 -2.54
CA ALA A 136 -36.09 13.87 -2.44
C ALA A 136 -37.57 14.10 -2.05
N PRO A 137 -38.55 13.67 -2.86
CA PRO A 137 -39.96 13.79 -2.48
C PRO A 137 -40.27 12.89 -1.28
N PRO A 138 -41.23 13.26 -0.42
CA PRO A 138 -41.54 12.53 0.80
C PRO A 138 -42.04 11.11 0.49
N ILE A 139 -41.45 10.11 1.15
CA ILE A 139 -41.85 8.70 1.07
C ILE A 139 -43.17 8.53 1.85
N PRO A 140 -44.27 8.05 1.24
CA PRO A 140 -45.51 7.76 1.95
C PRO A 140 -45.32 6.56 2.88
N ILE A 141 -45.59 6.74 4.18
CA ILE A 141 -45.66 5.62 5.13
C ILE A 141 -47.09 5.08 5.07
N ASP A 142 -47.31 4.05 4.27
CA ASP A 142 -48.48 3.19 4.45
C ASP A 142 -48.09 2.04 5.38
N ARG A 143 -48.71 2.02 6.57
CA ARG A 143 -48.58 0.94 7.55
C ARG A 143 -49.83 0.06 7.43
N PRO A 144 -49.72 -1.23 7.07
CA PRO A 144 -50.88 -2.11 7.19
C PRO A 144 -51.10 -2.50 8.66
N ALA A 145 -52.39 -2.63 9.02
CA ALA A 145 -52.88 -3.15 10.29
C ALA A 145 -52.81 -4.68 10.34
#